data_AF-A0A3D1L128-F1
#
_entry.id   AF-A0A3D1L128-F1
#
_cell.length_a   1.000
_cell.length_b   1.000
_cell.length_c   1.000
_cell.angle_alpha   90.00
_cell.angle_beta   90.00
_cell.angle_gamma   90.00
#
_symmetry.space_group_name_H-M   'P 1'
#
loop_
_entity.id
_entity.type
_entity.pdbx_description
1 polymer ?
#
loop_
_entity_poly.entity_id
_entity_poly.type
_entity_poly.pdbx_seq_one_letter_code
_entity_poly.pdbx_strand_id
1 'polypeptide(L)'
;MQQMLDMNTKEENMENIENLKQILSNLIFLSFSQEKLVTGLNGIADKDPALIQLNRDQKKILEQTQIVKDSLYSLAMRTPQITSIVNNELLTMEMNIKKATEEMQEGLFPNARVSQQFAVTSLNNLALMLNEALENLEEQMANAQPGDQECEKPGSGQKPGMSSLKQQSESIKQQLQQMIEQMKNGNSQKMGQQMGQSLMQHEMMQQMLREMMNNGSVGSDAKKQLQQIDNMLEQNRKELMNKSINAQTLARQNQITTRLLEAEKAELERDFEDKRESQTADEFYSNPVKFFEYKEKENYSIEYLNRNSHKLHNFYNNKYKQYLKNIETK
;
A
#
# COMPACT_ATOMS: atom_id res chain seq x y z
N MET A 1 -5.08 -20.96 -20.76
CA MET A 1 -3.89 -20.68 -19.90
C MET A 1 -4.24 -19.62 -18.86
N GLN A 2 -4.76 -18.46 -19.26
CA GLN A 2 -5.19 -17.40 -18.33
C GLN A 2 -6.31 -17.84 -17.36
N GLN A 3 -7.35 -18.53 -17.85
CA GLN A 3 -8.38 -19.14 -16.98
C GLN A 3 -7.84 -20.22 -16.02
N MET A 4 -6.77 -20.94 -16.37
CA MET A 4 -6.14 -21.91 -15.46
C MET A 4 -5.28 -21.20 -14.40
N LEU A 5 -4.63 -20.09 -14.76
CA LEU A 5 -3.88 -19.25 -13.84
C LEU A 5 -4.82 -18.53 -12.86
N ASP A 6 -5.97 -18.06 -13.31
CA ASP A 6 -6.99 -17.42 -12.46
C ASP A 6 -7.69 -18.43 -11.53
N MET A 7 -7.84 -19.70 -11.94
CA MET A 7 -8.36 -20.75 -11.05
C MET A 7 -7.34 -21.13 -9.97
N ASN A 8 -6.07 -21.30 -10.32
CA ASN A 8 -5.02 -21.63 -9.34
C ASN A 8 -4.83 -20.51 -8.30
N THR A 9 -4.83 -19.24 -8.73
CA THR A 9 -4.70 -18.11 -7.78
C THR A 9 -5.91 -17.99 -6.85
N LYS A 10 -7.11 -18.33 -7.34
CA LYS A 10 -8.33 -18.36 -6.52
C LYS A 10 -8.32 -19.48 -5.48
N GLU A 11 -7.84 -20.67 -5.84
CA GLU A 11 -7.69 -21.79 -4.90
C GLU A 11 -6.63 -21.47 -3.83
N GLU A 12 -5.48 -20.91 -4.22
CA GLU A 12 -4.44 -20.46 -3.28
C GLU A 12 -4.97 -19.38 -2.31
N ASN A 13 -5.75 -18.42 -2.81
CA ASN A 13 -6.34 -17.38 -1.97
C ASN A 13 -7.39 -17.93 -0.98
N MET A 14 -8.22 -18.90 -1.40
CA MET A 14 -9.16 -19.56 -0.50
C MET A 14 -8.45 -20.37 0.59
N GLU A 15 -7.39 -21.10 0.23
CA GLU A 15 -6.56 -21.83 1.22
C GLU A 15 -5.92 -20.86 2.22
N ASN A 16 -5.39 -19.73 1.74
CA ASN A 16 -4.78 -18.71 2.60
C ASN A 16 -5.80 -18.10 3.58
N ILE A 17 -7.05 -17.89 3.15
CA ILE A 17 -8.14 -17.38 4.00
C ILE A 17 -8.51 -18.37 5.10
N GLU A 18 -8.66 -19.66 4.78
CA GLU A 18 -8.95 -20.68 5.79
C GLU A 18 -7.80 -20.81 6.80
N ASN A 19 -6.55 -20.79 6.33
CA ASN A 19 -5.38 -20.79 7.19
C ASN A 19 -5.35 -19.54 8.11
N LEU A 20 -5.66 -18.35 7.58
CA LEU A 20 -5.78 -17.12 8.36
C LEU A 20 -6.84 -17.20 9.45
N LYS A 21 -8.05 -17.71 9.12
CA LYS A 21 -9.14 -17.90 10.10
C LYS A 21 -8.71 -18.84 11.22
N GLN A 22 -8.01 -19.92 10.88
CA GLN A 22 -7.51 -20.87 11.86
C GLN A 22 -6.46 -20.25 12.79
N ILE A 23 -5.50 -19.51 12.24
CA ILE A 23 -4.47 -18.81 13.02
C ILE A 23 -5.12 -17.76 13.94
N LEU A 24 -6.05 -16.98 13.42
CA LEU A 24 -6.81 -15.97 14.18
C LEU A 24 -7.56 -16.62 15.36
N SER A 25 -8.24 -17.73 15.12
CA SER A 25 -8.94 -18.48 16.17
C SER A 25 -7.98 -18.95 17.26
N ASN A 26 -6.81 -19.47 16.88
CA ASN A 26 -5.78 -19.91 17.82
C ASN A 26 -5.21 -18.74 18.64
N LEU A 27 -4.99 -17.57 18.04
CA LEU A 27 -4.53 -16.37 18.75
C LEU A 27 -5.56 -15.85 19.76
N ILE A 28 -6.84 -15.83 19.39
CA ILE A 28 -7.93 -15.45 20.30
C ILE A 28 -7.98 -16.41 21.49
N PHE A 29 -7.86 -17.72 21.24
CA PHE A 29 -7.81 -18.73 22.31
C PHE A 29 -6.60 -18.53 23.23
N LEU A 30 -5.42 -18.23 22.68
CA LEU A 30 -4.22 -17.93 23.46
C LEU A 30 -4.39 -16.67 24.31
N SER A 31 -4.98 -15.61 23.74
CA SER A 31 -5.24 -14.34 24.44
C SER A 31 -6.11 -14.57 25.67
N PHE A 32 -7.27 -15.23 25.50
CA PHE A 32 -8.15 -15.52 26.63
C PHE A 32 -7.53 -16.47 27.66
N SER A 33 -6.74 -17.45 27.20
CA SER A 33 -6.03 -18.35 28.11
C SER A 33 -5.00 -17.59 28.95
N GLN A 34 -4.29 -16.65 28.35
CA GLN A 34 -3.31 -15.80 29.02
C GLN A 34 -3.97 -14.80 29.98
N GLU A 35 -5.10 -14.18 29.61
CA GLU A 35 -5.88 -13.30 30.49
C GLU A 35 -6.46 -14.04 31.72
N LYS A 36 -6.96 -15.26 31.53
CA LYS A 36 -7.41 -16.12 32.63
C LYS A 36 -6.26 -16.40 33.59
N LEU A 37 -5.05 -16.60 33.08
CA LEU A 37 -3.86 -16.84 33.88
C LEU A 37 -3.41 -15.60 34.65
N VAL A 38 -3.42 -14.42 34.01
CA VAL A 38 -3.17 -13.13 34.68
C VAL A 38 -4.12 -12.94 35.86
N THR A 39 -5.40 -13.24 35.65
CA THR A 39 -6.43 -13.14 36.70
C THR A 39 -6.18 -14.15 37.81
N GLY A 40 -5.82 -15.39 37.47
CA GLY A 40 -5.50 -16.45 38.44
C GLY A 40 -4.25 -16.20 39.27
N LEU A 41 -3.27 -15.47 38.72
CA LEU A 41 -2.07 -15.02 39.44
C LEU A 41 -2.31 -13.80 40.34
N ASN A 42 -3.47 -13.15 40.24
CA ASN A 42 -3.73 -11.94 41.00
C ASN A 42 -3.97 -12.24 42.48
N GLY A 43 -3.02 -11.84 43.34
CA GLY A 43 -3.14 -12.02 44.79
C GLY A 43 -2.80 -13.43 45.28
N ILE A 44 -2.22 -14.27 44.42
CA ILE A 44 -1.77 -15.61 44.82
C ILE A 44 -0.54 -15.53 45.72
N ALA A 45 -0.47 -16.42 46.72
CA ALA A 45 0.68 -16.53 47.60
C ALA A 45 1.69 -17.56 47.08
N ASP A 46 2.97 -17.40 47.40
CA ASP A 46 4.08 -18.25 46.90
C ASP A 46 3.93 -19.76 47.19
N LYS A 47 3.10 -20.12 48.17
CA LYS A 47 2.86 -21.51 48.59
C LYS A 47 1.47 -22.03 48.23
N ASP A 48 0.70 -21.28 47.44
CA ASP A 48 -0.64 -21.67 47.05
C ASP A 48 -0.61 -22.91 46.13
N PRO A 49 -1.33 -24.01 46.46
CA PRO A 49 -1.42 -25.19 45.60
C PRO A 49 -1.90 -24.90 44.17
N ALA A 50 -2.67 -23.84 43.96
CA ALA A 50 -3.15 -23.43 42.63
C ALA A 50 -2.01 -23.02 41.69
N LEU A 51 -0.83 -22.64 42.21
CA LEU A 51 0.35 -22.31 41.40
C LEU A 51 0.82 -23.47 40.52
N ILE A 52 0.63 -24.72 40.94
CA ILE A 52 0.99 -25.88 40.14
C ILE A 52 0.18 -25.89 38.85
N GLN A 53 -1.12 -25.60 38.94
CA GLN A 53 -2.00 -25.59 37.80
C GLN A 53 -1.73 -24.38 36.89
N LEU A 54 -1.52 -23.20 37.47
CA LEU A 54 -1.18 -21.99 36.71
C LEU A 54 0.15 -22.15 35.94
N ASN A 55 1.19 -22.74 36.56
CA ASN A 55 2.45 -23.03 35.87
C ASN A 55 2.26 -24.02 34.72
N ARG A 56 1.43 -25.05 34.90
CA ARG A 56 1.11 -26.01 33.82
C ARG A 56 0.39 -25.33 32.67
N ASP A 57 -0.56 -24.44 32.97
CA ASP A 57 -1.32 -23.75 31.93
C ASP A 57 -0.47 -22.70 31.21
N GLN A 58 0.45 -22.01 31.90
CA GLN A 58 1.42 -21.11 31.25
C GLN A 58 2.34 -21.87 30.31
N LYS A 59 2.81 -23.06 30.72
CA LYS A 59 3.64 -23.91 29.87
C LYS A 59 2.89 -24.37 28.61
N LYS A 60 1.61 -24.74 28.73
CA LYS A 60 0.77 -25.07 27.57
C LYS A 60 0.62 -23.88 26.62
N ILE A 61 0.42 -22.67 27.17
CA ILE A 61 0.37 -21.44 26.35
C ILE A 61 1.67 -21.28 25.58
N LEU A 62 2.83 -21.42 26.24
CA LEU A 62 4.14 -21.34 25.58
C LEU A 62 4.29 -22.36 24.44
N GLU A 63 3.86 -23.61 24.64
CA GLU A 63 3.89 -24.66 23.62
C GLU A 63 2.96 -24.31 22.44
N GLN A 64 1.74 -23.85 22.72
CA GLN A 64 0.78 -23.44 21.70
C GLN A 64 1.23 -22.19 20.92
N THR A 65 1.91 -21.25 21.58
CA THR A 65 2.51 -20.08 20.93
C THR A 65 3.52 -20.48 19.86
N GLN A 66 4.31 -21.53 20.06
CA GLN A 66 5.25 -22.01 19.03
C GLN A 66 4.50 -22.49 17.78
N ILE A 67 3.40 -23.23 17.95
CA ILE A 67 2.59 -23.72 16.83
C ILE A 67 2.01 -22.56 16.02
N VAL A 68 1.48 -21.53 16.70
CA VAL A 68 0.94 -20.33 16.07
C VAL A 68 2.03 -19.54 15.35
N LYS A 69 3.21 -19.43 15.96
CA LYS A 69 4.39 -18.79 15.36
C LYS A 69 4.80 -19.46 14.04
N ASP A 70 4.93 -20.78 14.04
CA ASP A 70 5.32 -21.53 12.86
C ASP A 70 4.28 -21.41 11.73
N SER A 71 2.99 -21.42 12.11
CA SER A 71 1.88 -21.20 11.17
C SER A 71 1.93 -19.79 10.56
N LEU A 72 2.16 -18.77 11.39
CA LEU A 72 2.30 -17.38 10.95
C LEU A 72 3.51 -17.16 10.05
N TYR A 73 4.65 -17.77 10.35
CA TYR A 73 5.83 -17.71 9.48
C TYR A 73 5.59 -18.37 8.12
N SER A 74 4.93 -19.53 8.10
CA SER A 74 4.59 -20.24 6.86
C SER A 74 3.71 -19.37 5.96
N LEU A 75 2.74 -18.67 6.57
CA LEU A 75 1.84 -17.77 5.85
C LEU A 75 2.53 -16.47 5.40
N ALA A 76 3.38 -15.88 6.25
CA ALA A 76 4.11 -14.66 5.94
C ALA A 76 5.08 -14.85 4.76
N MET A 77 5.66 -16.04 4.60
CA MET A 77 6.47 -16.40 3.43
C MET A 77 5.65 -16.42 2.13
N ARG A 78 4.36 -16.75 2.21
CA ARG A 78 3.43 -16.76 1.06
C ARG A 78 2.85 -15.37 0.76
N THR A 79 2.83 -14.48 1.76
CA THR A 79 2.13 -13.19 1.69
C THR A 79 3.04 -12.02 2.14
N PRO A 80 3.90 -11.49 1.24
CA PRO A 80 4.95 -10.51 1.60
C PRO A 80 4.44 -9.18 2.19
N GLN A 81 3.15 -8.88 2.04
CA GLN A 81 2.53 -7.65 2.55
C GLN A 81 2.32 -7.68 4.07
N ILE A 82 2.47 -8.84 4.71
CA ILE A 82 2.19 -9.06 6.14
C ILE A 82 3.46 -8.90 7.00
N THR A 83 4.65 -8.82 6.39
CA THR A 83 5.88 -9.36 6.99
C THR A 83 6.52 -8.56 8.13
N SER A 84 6.64 -7.22 8.06
CA SER A 84 7.52 -6.50 9.00
C SER A 84 6.89 -6.25 10.37
N ILE A 85 5.63 -5.80 10.40
CA ILE A 85 4.94 -5.43 11.64
C ILE A 85 4.47 -6.69 12.39
N VAL A 86 3.96 -7.69 11.67
CA VAL A 86 3.58 -8.98 12.28
C VAL A 86 4.77 -9.68 12.91
N ASN A 87 5.96 -9.64 12.29
CA ASN A 87 7.16 -10.22 12.87
C ASN A 87 7.55 -9.55 14.20
N ASN A 88 7.42 -8.24 14.32
CA ASN A 88 7.75 -7.52 15.55
C ASN A 88 6.79 -7.87 16.70
N GLU A 89 5.49 -7.92 16.42
CA GLU A 89 4.49 -8.32 17.43
C GLU A 89 4.64 -9.80 17.80
N LEU A 90 4.95 -10.67 16.82
CA LEU A 90 5.20 -12.10 17.04
C LEU A 90 6.41 -12.33 17.96
N LEU A 91 7.51 -11.62 17.71
CA LEU A 91 8.70 -11.66 18.56
C LEU A 91 8.40 -11.12 19.96
N THR A 92 7.67 -10.00 20.06
CA THR A 92 7.31 -9.39 21.34
C THR A 92 6.43 -10.30 22.16
N MET A 93 5.45 -10.95 21.54
CA MET A 93 4.62 -11.99 22.14
C MET A 93 5.49 -13.14 22.67
N GLU A 94 6.35 -13.73 21.82
CA GLU A 94 7.18 -14.89 22.21
C GLU A 94 8.10 -14.55 23.38
N MET A 95 8.79 -13.41 23.33
CA MET A 95 9.69 -12.98 24.41
C MET A 95 8.94 -12.82 25.73
N ASN A 96 7.76 -12.19 25.70
CA ASN A 96 7.01 -11.93 26.92
C ASN A 96 6.35 -13.18 27.49
N ILE A 97 5.88 -14.13 26.66
CA ILE A 97 5.35 -15.42 27.14
C ILE A 97 6.46 -16.26 27.76
N LYS A 98 7.66 -16.30 27.16
CA LYS A 98 8.84 -16.98 27.75
C LYS A 98 9.23 -16.34 29.07
N LYS A 99 9.40 -15.02 29.08
CA LYS A 99 9.78 -14.26 30.28
C LYS A 99 8.76 -14.46 31.41
N ALA A 100 7.47 -14.38 31.12
CA ALA A 100 6.43 -14.69 32.10
C ALA A 100 6.54 -16.11 32.66
N THR A 101 6.89 -17.09 31.82
CA THR A 101 7.08 -18.48 32.25
C THR A 101 8.27 -18.61 33.20
N GLU A 102 9.39 -17.97 32.89
CA GLU A 102 10.59 -17.95 33.73
C GLU A 102 10.30 -17.24 35.07
N GLU A 103 9.70 -16.06 35.03
CA GLU A 103 9.34 -15.29 36.22
C GLU A 103 8.34 -16.03 37.12
N MET A 104 7.42 -16.82 36.56
CA MET A 104 6.53 -17.69 37.35
C MET A 104 7.27 -18.84 38.03
N GLN A 105 8.29 -19.41 37.38
CA GLN A 105 9.11 -20.49 37.96
C GLN A 105 10.01 -19.97 39.08
N GLU A 106 10.48 -18.73 38.97
CA GLU A 106 11.29 -18.04 39.97
C GLU A 106 10.46 -17.45 41.14
N GLY A 107 9.13 -17.49 41.05
CA GLY A 107 8.23 -16.91 42.05
C GLY A 107 8.08 -15.38 41.96
N LEU A 108 8.57 -14.77 40.88
CA LEU A 108 8.46 -13.33 40.60
C LEU A 108 7.08 -12.98 40.02
N PHE A 109 6.00 -13.35 40.71
CA PHE A 109 4.62 -13.21 40.22
C PHE A 109 4.19 -11.78 39.82
N PRO A 110 4.63 -10.70 40.51
CA PRO A 110 4.37 -9.35 40.03
C PRO A 110 4.96 -9.08 38.64
N ASN A 111 6.19 -9.54 38.39
CA ASN A 111 6.85 -9.36 37.10
C ASN A 111 6.20 -10.23 36.03
N ALA A 112 5.92 -11.49 36.37
CA ALA A 112 5.24 -12.41 35.47
C ALA A 112 3.93 -11.82 34.94
N ARG A 113 3.11 -11.21 35.82
CA ARG A 113 1.86 -10.55 35.41
C ARG A 113 2.08 -9.40 34.43
N VAL A 114 3.14 -8.61 34.62
CA VAL A 114 3.51 -7.53 33.69
C VAL A 114 3.88 -8.11 32.33
N SER A 115 4.75 -9.12 32.29
CA SER A 115 5.10 -9.80 31.05
C SER A 115 3.90 -10.45 30.36
N GLN A 116 2.97 -11.05 31.12
CA GLN A 116 1.74 -11.59 30.55
C GLN A 116 0.84 -10.50 29.93
N GLN A 117 0.75 -9.31 30.52
CA GLN A 117 -0.01 -8.19 29.94
C GLN A 117 0.59 -7.72 28.61
N PHE A 118 1.92 -7.67 28.51
CA PHE A 118 2.58 -7.39 27.24
C PHE A 118 2.33 -8.49 26.20
N ALA A 119 2.32 -9.76 26.62
CA ALA A 119 1.97 -10.88 25.76
C ALA A 119 0.52 -10.79 25.24
N VAL A 120 -0.45 -10.52 26.11
CA VAL A 120 -1.87 -10.30 25.73
C VAL A 120 -2.01 -9.13 24.74
N THR A 121 -1.27 -8.04 24.98
CA THR A 121 -1.27 -6.89 24.07
C THR A 121 -0.80 -7.29 22.68
N SER A 122 0.31 -8.02 22.59
CA SER A 122 0.87 -8.50 21.33
C SER A 122 -0.08 -9.51 20.63
N LEU A 123 -0.72 -10.41 21.38
CA LEU A 123 -1.73 -11.34 20.86
C LEU A 123 -2.92 -10.62 20.24
N ASN A 124 -3.42 -9.56 20.89
CA ASN A 124 -4.54 -8.77 20.39
C ASN A 124 -4.15 -7.95 19.14
N ASN A 125 -2.94 -7.41 19.11
CA ASN A 125 -2.39 -6.72 17.93
C ASN A 125 -2.28 -7.68 16.74
N LEU A 126 -1.72 -8.89 16.95
CA LEU A 126 -1.64 -9.93 15.92
C LEU A 126 -3.03 -10.35 15.41
N ALA A 127 -3.99 -10.54 16.32
CA ALA A 127 -5.36 -10.90 15.95
C ALA A 127 -6.02 -9.82 15.07
N LEU A 128 -5.81 -8.54 15.41
CA LEU A 128 -6.32 -7.43 14.60
C LEU A 128 -5.67 -7.40 13.22
N MET A 129 -4.34 -7.50 13.14
CA MET A 129 -3.61 -7.49 11.86
C MET A 129 -4.04 -8.64 10.94
N LEU A 130 -4.29 -9.83 11.51
CA LEU A 130 -4.79 -10.96 10.74
C LEU A 130 -6.23 -10.79 10.29
N ASN A 131 -7.07 -10.16 11.11
CA ASN A 131 -8.44 -9.85 10.72
C ASN A 131 -8.47 -8.83 9.57
N GLU A 132 -7.61 -7.81 9.61
CA GLU A 132 -7.45 -6.85 8.50
C GLU A 132 -6.90 -7.53 7.24
N ALA A 133 -5.91 -8.42 7.38
CA ALA A 133 -5.40 -9.19 6.25
C ALA A 133 -6.48 -10.11 5.64
N LEU A 134 -7.34 -10.70 6.49
CA LEU A 134 -8.47 -11.52 6.07
C LEU A 134 -9.51 -10.70 5.30
N GLU A 135 -9.92 -9.55 5.83
CA GLU A 135 -10.89 -8.65 5.19
C GLU A 135 -10.39 -8.20 3.81
N ASN A 136 -9.11 -7.82 3.70
CA ASN A 136 -8.50 -7.46 2.42
C ASN A 136 -8.52 -8.61 1.40
N LEU A 137 -8.27 -9.84 1.84
CA LEU A 137 -8.31 -11.01 0.95
C LEU A 137 -9.75 -11.37 0.54
N GLU A 138 -10.71 -11.27 1.45
CA GLU A 138 -12.13 -11.50 1.15
C GLU A 138 -12.68 -10.46 0.17
N GLU A 139 -12.30 -9.18 0.31
CA GLU A 139 -12.65 -8.12 -0.63
C GLU A 139 -12.05 -8.32 -2.02
N GLN A 140 -10.80 -8.80 -2.11
CA GLN A 140 -10.17 -9.12 -3.38
C GLN A 140 -10.89 -10.28 -4.10
N MET A 141 -11.35 -11.29 -3.35
CA MET A 141 -12.13 -12.39 -3.93
C MET A 141 -13.54 -11.95 -4.34
N ALA A 142 -14.19 -11.08 -3.57
CA ALA A 142 -15.52 -10.56 -3.89
C ALA A 142 -15.50 -9.73 -5.19
N ASN A 143 -14.45 -8.94 -5.41
CA ASN A 143 -14.24 -8.18 -6.64
C ASN A 143 -13.80 -9.05 -7.84
N ALA A 144 -13.50 -10.33 -7.62
CA ALA A 144 -13.09 -11.27 -8.67
C ALA A 144 -14.24 -12.20 -9.15
N GLN A 145 -15.49 -12.02 -8.67
CA GLN A 145 -16.64 -12.74 -9.22
C GLN A 145 -17.03 -12.18 -10.61
N PRO A 146 -17.19 -13.04 -11.64
CA PRO A 146 -17.64 -12.60 -12.95
C PRO A 146 -19.15 -12.33 -12.92
N GLY A 147 -19.52 -11.06 -12.86
CA GLY A 147 -20.85 -10.57 -13.21
C GLY A 147 -20.81 -9.91 -14.58
N ASP A 148 -21.65 -10.38 -15.50
CA ASP A 148 -21.91 -9.83 -16.84
C ASP A 148 -22.45 -8.39 -16.78
N GLN A 149 -21.59 -7.42 -16.47
CA GLN A 149 -21.83 -6.03 -16.82
C GLN A 149 -20.56 -5.46 -17.42
N GLU A 150 -20.69 -5.13 -18.71
CA GLU A 150 -19.80 -4.23 -19.45
C GLU A 150 -19.57 -2.95 -18.62
N CYS A 151 -18.49 -2.94 -17.86
CA CYS A 151 -17.86 -1.70 -17.41
C CYS A 151 -16.45 -1.69 -17.98
N GLU A 152 -16.21 -0.68 -18.82
CA GLU A 152 -14.94 -0.40 -19.44
C GLU A 152 -13.81 -0.31 -18.39
N LYS A 153 -12.73 -1.05 -18.66
CA LYS A 153 -11.42 -0.96 -17.99
C LYS A 153 -10.94 0.49 -17.84
N PRO A 154 -10.16 0.81 -16.78
CA PRO A 154 -8.73 0.48 -16.72
C PRO A 154 -8.32 -0.08 -15.33
N GLY A 155 -7.47 -1.09 -15.16
CA GLY A 155 -6.13 -1.21 -15.72
C GLY A 155 -5.11 -0.41 -14.90
N SER A 156 -4.75 -0.86 -13.69
CA SER A 156 -3.44 -0.64 -13.02
C SER A 156 -3.47 -1.11 -11.55
N GLY A 157 -2.34 -1.63 -11.05
CA GLY A 157 -2.24 -2.29 -9.75
C GLY A 157 -2.64 -1.42 -8.56
N GLN A 158 -3.41 -2.00 -7.65
CA GLN A 158 -3.78 -1.40 -6.38
C GLN A 158 -2.54 -1.12 -5.53
N LYS A 159 -2.07 0.11 -5.61
CA LYS A 159 -1.42 0.80 -4.48
C LYS A 159 -2.54 1.41 -3.62
N PRO A 160 -2.37 1.56 -2.29
CA PRO A 160 -3.36 2.23 -1.46
C PRO A 160 -3.62 3.64 -2.01
N GLY A 161 -4.80 3.85 -2.60
CA GLY A 161 -5.16 5.10 -3.27
C GLY A 161 -5.70 6.14 -2.31
N MET A 162 -5.67 7.41 -2.70
CA MET A 162 -6.27 8.55 -1.96
C MET A 162 -7.74 8.29 -1.54
N SER A 163 -8.46 7.48 -2.31
CA SER A 163 -9.83 7.04 -2.02
C SER A 163 -9.94 6.21 -0.72
N SER A 164 -8.95 5.35 -0.44
CA SER A 164 -8.91 4.54 0.79
C SER A 164 -8.67 5.43 2.03
N LEU A 165 -7.77 6.42 1.91
CA LEU A 165 -7.53 7.43 2.96
C LEU A 165 -8.78 8.23 3.29
N LYS A 166 -9.60 8.54 2.28
CA LYS A 166 -10.87 9.25 2.46
C LYS A 166 -11.87 8.41 3.25
N GLN A 167 -12.08 7.15 2.87
CA GLN A 167 -12.97 6.24 3.60
C GLN A 167 -12.52 6.07 5.06
N GLN A 168 -11.21 5.92 5.28
CA GLN A 168 -10.65 5.86 6.63
C GLN A 168 -10.90 7.16 7.41
N SER A 169 -10.78 8.33 6.76
CA SER A 169 -11.05 9.63 7.39
C SER A 169 -12.51 9.80 7.83
N GLU A 170 -13.45 9.32 7.01
CA GLU A 170 -14.88 9.33 7.33
C GLU A 170 -15.23 8.37 8.48
N SER A 171 -14.60 7.20 8.52
CA SER A 171 -14.73 6.25 9.64
C SER A 171 -14.25 6.87 10.96
N ILE A 172 -13.05 7.47 10.97
CA ILE A 172 -12.51 8.19 12.14
C ILE A 172 -13.46 9.30 12.60
N LYS A 173 -14.02 10.07 11.66
CA LYS A 173 -14.98 11.13 11.97
C LYS A 173 -16.23 10.59 12.69
N GLN A 174 -16.80 9.48 12.20
CA GLN A 174 -17.96 8.86 12.85
C GLN A 174 -17.62 8.35 14.25
N GLN A 175 -16.44 7.73 14.44
CA GLN A 175 -15.97 7.28 15.74
C GLN A 175 -15.79 8.46 16.73
N LEU A 176 -15.20 9.56 16.29
CA LEU A 176 -15.04 10.76 17.13
C LEU A 176 -16.40 11.38 17.52
N GLN A 177 -17.38 11.38 16.62
CA GLN A 177 -18.74 11.85 16.93
C GLN A 177 -19.41 10.99 18.01
N GLN A 178 -19.35 9.66 17.85
CA GLN A 178 -19.87 8.72 18.84
C GLN A 178 -19.18 8.90 20.20
N MET A 179 -17.88 9.14 20.21
CA MET A 179 -17.12 9.32 21.44
C MET A 179 -17.50 10.61 22.18
N ILE A 180 -17.72 11.71 21.44
CA ILE A 180 -18.21 12.98 22.01
C ILE A 180 -19.61 12.80 22.60
N GLU A 181 -20.48 12.04 21.95
CA GLU A 181 -21.83 11.77 22.43
C GLU A 181 -21.84 10.86 23.67
N GLN A 182 -20.99 9.83 23.70
CA GLN A 182 -20.81 8.98 24.88
C GLN A 182 -20.24 9.75 26.08
N MET A 183 -19.33 10.71 25.84
CA MET A 183 -18.84 11.62 26.88
C MET A 183 -19.95 12.49 27.47
N LYS A 184 -20.84 13.03 26.63
CA LYS A 184 -21.99 13.81 27.10
C LYS A 184 -22.96 12.97 27.94
N ASN A 185 -23.09 11.69 27.61
CA ASN A 185 -23.97 10.75 28.30
C ASN A 185 -23.32 10.06 29.52
N GLY A 186 -22.07 10.41 29.87
CA GLY A 186 -21.39 9.94 31.09
C GLY A 186 -20.95 8.47 31.08
N ASN A 187 -20.91 7.81 29.91
CA ASN A 187 -20.67 6.37 29.81
C ASN A 187 -19.19 6.07 29.49
N SER A 188 -18.33 6.07 30.53
CA SER A 188 -16.87 6.01 30.38
C SER A 188 -16.27 4.62 30.10
N GLN A 189 -17.05 3.54 30.20
CA GLN A 189 -16.51 2.17 30.23
C GLN A 189 -16.11 1.62 28.84
N LYS A 190 -16.70 2.13 27.76
CA LYS A 190 -16.34 1.76 26.35
C LYS A 190 -15.38 2.75 25.68
N MET A 191 -15.09 3.87 26.34
CA MET A 191 -14.34 4.97 25.76
C MET A 191 -12.85 4.65 25.55
N GLY A 192 -12.24 3.89 26.47
CA GLY A 192 -10.82 3.55 26.39
C GLY A 192 -10.46 2.68 25.17
N GLN A 193 -11.31 1.71 24.83
CA GLN A 193 -11.12 0.83 23.68
C GLN A 193 -11.31 1.59 22.36
N GLN A 194 -12.35 2.42 22.26
CA GLN A 194 -12.61 3.25 21.08
C GLN A 194 -11.53 4.32 20.87
N MET A 195 -10.99 4.89 21.95
CA MET A 195 -9.87 5.84 21.89
C MET A 195 -8.57 5.18 21.44
N GLY A 196 -8.27 3.98 21.93
CA GLY A 196 -7.12 3.20 21.46
C GLY A 196 -7.22 2.86 19.96
N GLN A 197 -8.41 2.45 19.50
CA GLN A 197 -8.67 2.19 18.09
C GLN A 197 -8.51 3.46 17.23
N SER A 198 -9.05 4.59 17.67
CA SER A 198 -8.92 5.86 16.95
C SER A 198 -7.47 6.33 16.86
N LEU A 199 -6.69 6.22 17.93
CA LEU A 199 -5.25 6.54 17.93
C LEU A 199 -4.46 5.71 16.91
N MET A 200 -4.77 4.42 16.83
CA MET A 200 -4.15 3.51 15.88
C MET A 200 -4.51 3.86 14.43
N GLN A 201 -5.78 4.16 14.16
CA GLN A 201 -6.22 4.61 12.83
C GLN A 201 -5.53 5.91 12.41
N HIS A 202 -5.33 6.85 13.34
CA HIS A 202 -4.59 8.07 13.07
C HIS A 202 -3.11 7.80 12.75
N GLU A 203 -2.47 6.85 13.44
CA GLU A 203 -1.08 6.46 13.20
C GLU A 203 -0.90 5.79 11.84
N MET A 204 -1.79 4.87 11.50
CA MET A 204 -1.80 4.21 10.19
C MET A 204 -2.00 5.21 9.05
N MET A 205 -2.95 6.13 9.19
CA MET A 205 -3.19 7.20 8.21
C MET A 205 -1.93 8.07 8.03
N GLN A 206 -1.26 8.41 9.14
CA GLN A 206 -0.04 9.21 9.11
C GLN A 206 1.11 8.49 8.38
N GLN A 207 1.28 7.19 8.62
CA GLN A 207 2.27 6.37 7.93
C GLN A 207 1.99 6.30 6.43
N MET A 208 0.73 6.04 6.04
CA MET A 208 0.33 5.96 4.64
C MET A 208 0.52 7.31 3.92
N LEU A 209 0.20 8.43 4.58
CA LEU A 209 0.47 9.76 4.03
C LEU A 209 1.96 10.02 3.81
N ARG A 210 2.81 9.64 4.77
CA ARG A 210 4.27 9.80 4.65
C ARG A 210 4.85 8.94 3.55
N GLU A 211 4.38 7.70 3.42
CA GLU A 211 4.78 6.82 2.32
C GLU A 211 4.39 7.42 0.96
N MET A 212 3.15 7.91 0.84
CA MET A 212 2.62 8.56 -0.35
C MET A 212 3.36 9.87 -0.70
N MET A 213 3.83 10.62 0.29
CA MET A 213 4.66 11.81 0.06
C MET A 213 6.11 11.50 -0.32
N ASN A 214 6.64 10.35 0.14
CA ASN A 214 8.03 9.93 -0.04
C ASN A 214 8.26 9.14 -1.33
N ASN A 215 7.27 8.34 -1.75
CA ASN A 215 7.35 7.52 -2.96
C ASN A 215 7.20 8.34 -4.26
N GLY A 216 7.00 9.66 -4.17
CA GLY A 216 6.88 10.56 -5.31
C GLY A 216 5.60 10.37 -6.14
N SER A 217 4.63 9.61 -5.63
CA SER A 217 3.37 9.29 -6.34
C SER A 217 2.40 10.46 -6.42
N VAL A 218 2.67 11.57 -5.73
CA VAL A 218 1.75 12.70 -5.58
C VAL A 218 2.41 13.99 -6.03
N GLY A 219 1.67 14.79 -6.78
CA GLY A 219 2.07 16.11 -7.28
C GLY A 219 2.36 17.12 -6.18
N SER A 220 3.03 18.22 -6.53
CA SER A 220 3.49 19.24 -5.57
C SER A 220 2.35 19.85 -4.74
N ASP A 221 1.20 20.09 -5.36
CA ASP A 221 0.07 20.74 -4.68
C ASP A 221 -0.71 19.79 -3.77
N ALA A 222 -0.95 18.56 -4.20
CA ALA A 222 -1.50 17.53 -3.31
C ALA A 222 -0.52 17.21 -2.17
N LYS A 223 0.80 17.17 -2.41
CA LYS A 223 1.81 16.97 -1.35
C LYS A 223 1.74 18.03 -0.26
N LYS A 224 1.53 19.31 -0.58
CA LYS A 224 1.32 20.38 0.41
C LYS A 224 0.08 20.12 1.26
N GLN A 225 -1.01 19.66 0.65
CA GLN A 225 -2.23 19.30 1.36
C GLN A 225 -2.00 18.11 2.31
N LEU A 226 -1.31 17.06 1.84
CA LEU A 226 -0.95 15.90 2.66
C LEU A 226 -0.06 16.27 3.86
N GLN A 227 0.88 17.20 3.71
CA GLN A 227 1.68 17.73 4.82
C GLN A 227 0.81 18.45 5.87
N GLN A 228 -0.18 19.21 5.44
CA GLN A 228 -1.10 19.87 6.36
C GLN A 228 -1.99 18.85 7.09
N ILE A 229 -2.40 17.80 6.40
CA ILE A 229 -3.11 16.68 7.01
C ILE A 229 -2.24 15.95 8.04
N ASP A 230 -0.97 15.66 7.75
CA ASP A 230 -0.04 15.00 8.69
C ASP A 230 0.05 15.76 10.02
N ASN A 231 0.18 17.10 9.95
CA ASN A 231 0.21 17.96 11.12
C ASN A 231 -1.12 17.95 11.91
N MET A 232 -2.26 17.96 11.21
CA MET A 232 -3.57 17.91 11.85
C MET A 232 -3.84 16.56 12.52
N LEU A 233 -3.40 15.46 11.91
CA LEU A 233 -3.46 14.11 12.50
C LEU A 233 -2.61 14.02 13.77
N GLU A 234 -1.42 14.62 13.78
CA GLU A 234 -0.57 14.66 14.98
C GLU A 234 -1.24 15.44 16.13
N GLN A 235 -1.92 16.55 15.81
CA GLN A 235 -2.69 17.32 16.81
C GLN A 235 -3.88 16.50 17.35
N ASN A 236 -4.62 15.82 16.48
CA ASN A 236 -5.70 14.91 16.91
C ASN A 236 -5.15 13.79 17.80
N ARG A 237 -4.01 13.17 17.45
CA ARG A 237 -3.36 12.15 18.30
C ARG A 237 -2.99 12.69 19.68
N LYS A 238 -2.40 13.89 19.77
CA LYS A 238 -2.04 14.49 21.06
C LYS A 238 -3.27 14.73 21.95
N GLU A 239 -4.36 15.22 21.37
CA GLU A 239 -5.62 15.42 22.09
C GLU A 239 -6.28 14.10 22.50
N LEU A 240 -6.23 13.09 21.64
CA LEU A 240 -6.68 11.74 21.95
C LEU A 240 -5.85 11.12 23.11
N MET A 241 -4.53 11.22 23.06
CA MET A 241 -3.66 10.72 24.14
C MET A 241 -3.93 11.42 25.49
N ASN A 242 -4.22 12.72 25.45
CA ASN A 242 -4.56 13.50 26.64
C ASN A 242 -6.02 13.35 27.07
N LYS A 243 -6.80 12.49 26.40
CA LYS A 243 -8.24 12.29 26.66
C LYS A 243 -9.06 13.57 26.55
N SER A 244 -8.59 14.53 25.76
CA SER A 244 -9.16 15.88 25.63
C SER A 244 -9.91 16.06 24.31
N ILE A 245 -10.74 15.07 23.93
CA ILE A 245 -11.56 15.19 22.71
C ILE A 245 -12.62 16.25 22.92
N ASN A 246 -12.72 17.20 21.99
CA ASN A 246 -13.71 18.26 22.04
C ASN A 246 -14.23 18.59 20.64
N ALA A 247 -15.10 19.61 20.56
CA ALA A 247 -15.63 20.07 19.28
C ALA A 247 -14.54 20.56 18.31
N GLN A 248 -13.40 21.04 18.80
CA GLN A 248 -12.26 21.45 17.98
C GLN A 248 -11.55 20.23 17.36
N THR A 249 -11.40 19.12 18.10
CA THR A 249 -10.88 17.85 17.55
C THR A 249 -11.73 17.37 16.38
N LEU A 250 -13.06 17.40 16.53
CA LEU A 250 -13.99 17.01 15.46
C LEU A 250 -13.96 17.99 14.28
N ALA A 251 -13.88 19.30 14.54
CA ALA A 251 -13.73 20.31 13.48
C ALA A 251 -12.43 20.10 12.68
N ARG A 252 -11.32 19.79 13.37
CA ARG A 252 -10.05 19.45 12.75
C ARG A 252 -10.15 18.17 11.92
N GLN A 253 -10.85 17.14 12.41
CA GLN A 253 -11.11 15.94 11.63
C GLN A 253 -11.91 16.23 10.36
N ASN A 254 -12.93 17.09 10.41
CA ASN A 254 -13.65 17.51 9.21
C ASN A 254 -12.73 18.23 8.22
N GLN A 255 -11.80 19.08 8.71
CA GLN A 255 -10.81 19.74 7.85
C GLN A 255 -9.86 18.73 7.20
N ILE A 256 -9.44 17.69 7.92
CA ILE A 256 -8.65 16.59 7.35
C ILE A 256 -9.41 15.95 6.18
N THR A 257 -10.69 15.61 6.36
CA THR A 257 -11.51 15.01 5.30
C THR A 257 -11.62 15.95 4.08
N THR A 258 -11.86 17.25 4.31
CA THR A 258 -11.94 18.24 3.21
C THR A 258 -10.63 18.36 2.45
N ARG A 259 -9.49 18.41 3.15
CA ARG A 259 -8.17 18.50 2.50
C ARG A 259 -7.81 17.23 1.73
N LEU A 260 -8.24 16.06 2.21
CA LEU A 260 -8.09 14.80 1.47
C LEU A 260 -8.86 14.85 0.14
N LEU A 261 -10.09 15.41 0.14
CA LEU A 261 -10.87 15.64 -1.07
C LEU A 261 -10.19 16.63 -2.02
N GLU A 262 -9.61 17.72 -1.49
CA GLU A 262 -8.86 18.69 -2.30
C GLU A 262 -7.62 18.06 -2.92
N ALA A 263 -6.89 17.23 -2.17
CA ALA A 263 -5.72 16.52 -2.65
C ALA A 263 -6.09 15.48 -3.73
N GLU A 264 -7.18 14.74 -3.53
CA GLU A 264 -7.74 13.80 -4.53
C GLU A 264 -8.09 14.53 -5.82
N LYS A 265 -8.77 15.68 -5.72
CA LYS A 265 -9.14 16.49 -6.87
C LYS A 265 -7.91 17.03 -7.61
N ALA A 266 -6.88 17.47 -6.90
CA ALA A 266 -5.65 17.97 -7.49
C ALA A 266 -4.89 16.89 -8.28
N GLU A 267 -4.85 15.65 -7.78
CA GLU A 267 -4.26 14.54 -8.55
C GLU A 267 -5.09 14.18 -9.77
N LEU A 268 -6.42 14.19 -9.67
CA LEU A 268 -7.30 13.97 -10.82
C LEU A 268 -7.09 15.04 -11.90
N GLU A 269 -7.05 16.32 -11.52
CA GLU A 269 -6.81 17.43 -12.46
C GLU A 269 -5.46 17.28 -13.17
N ARG A 270 -4.40 16.90 -12.45
CA ARG A 270 -3.08 16.60 -13.01
C ARG A 270 -3.11 15.45 -14.01
N ASP A 271 -3.77 14.33 -13.68
CA ASP A 271 -3.92 13.19 -14.60
C ASP A 271 -4.67 13.58 -15.88
N PHE A 272 -5.61 14.54 -15.80
CA PHE A 272 -6.30 15.07 -16.97
C PHE A 272 -5.44 16.06 -17.77
N GLU A 273 -4.56 16.83 -17.14
CA GLU A 273 -3.57 17.68 -17.81
C GLU A 273 -2.57 16.84 -18.61
N ASP A 274 -2.00 15.80 -18.00
CA ASP A 274 -1.06 14.88 -18.66
C ASP A 274 -1.69 14.19 -19.89
N LYS A 275 -3.00 13.92 -19.87
CA LYS A 275 -3.75 13.39 -21.03
C LYS A 275 -4.11 14.44 -22.09
N ARG A 276 -4.15 15.72 -21.71
CA ARG A 276 -4.46 16.85 -22.61
C ARG A 276 -3.22 17.38 -23.31
N GLU A 277 -2.02 17.07 -22.83
CA GLU A 277 -0.79 17.22 -23.60
C GLU A 277 -0.77 16.17 -24.73
N SER A 278 -1.49 16.45 -25.83
CA SER A 278 -1.34 15.66 -27.05
C SER A 278 0.10 15.79 -27.55
N GLN A 279 0.71 14.69 -28.00
CA GLN A 279 1.91 14.79 -28.82
C GLN A 279 1.57 15.62 -30.05
N THR A 280 2.01 16.88 -30.07
CA THR A 280 2.01 17.68 -31.28
C THR A 280 2.78 16.86 -32.31
N ALA A 281 2.14 16.50 -33.42
CA ALA A 281 2.82 15.78 -34.48
C ALA A 281 4.10 16.54 -34.86
N ASP A 282 5.25 15.86 -34.86
CA ASP A 282 6.47 16.41 -35.45
C ASP A 282 6.12 16.98 -36.83
N GLU A 283 6.58 18.20 -37.11
CA GLU A 283 6.24 18.97 -38.31
C GLU A 283 6.11 18.07 -39.53
N PHE A 284 4.86 17.80 -39.94
CA PHE A 284 4.63 17.10 -41.19
C PHE A 284 5.01 18.09 -42.29
N TYR A 285 6.19 17.93 -42.90
CA TYR A 285 6.59 18.68 -44.07
C TYR A 285 5.63 18.33 -45.22
N SER A 286 4.53 19.07 -45.32
CA SER A 286 3.48 18.92 -46.33
C SER A 286 3.88 19.52 -47.68
N ASN A 287 5.16 19.44 -48.04
CA ASN A 287 5.59 19.94 -49.34
C ASN A 287 6.53 18.98 -50.08
N PRO A 288 5.98 18.04 -50.88
CA PRO A 288 6.78 17.23 -51.79
C PRO A 288 7.52 18.06 -52.86
N VAL A 289 7.20 19.35 -53.04
CA VAL A 289 7.86 20.21 -54.05
C VAL A 289 9.33 20.45 -53.72
N LYS A 290 9.72 20.55 -52.44
CA LYS A 290 11.15 20.72 -52.05
C LYS A 290 12.01 19.50 -52.41
N PHE A 291 11.42 18.31 -52.54
CA PHE A 291 12.14 17.11 -53.00
C PHE A 291 12.46 17.18 -54.51
N PHE A 292 11.68 17.97 -55.27
CA PHE A 292 11.87 18.14 -56.72
C PHE A 292 12.62 19.43 -57.09
N GLU A 293 12.75 20.40 -56.18
CA GLU A 293 13.51 21.65 -56.42
C GLU A 293 15.01 21.43 -56.58
N TYR A 294 15.57 20.30 -56.12
CA TYR A 294 17.01 20.02 -56.20
C TYR A 294 17.44 19.19 -57.42
N LYS A 295 16.67 19.24 -58.51
CA LYS A 295 17.17 18.89 -59.84
C LYS A 295 17.22 20.12 -60.72
N GLU A 296 17.98 21.12 -60.27
CA GLU A 296 18.53 22.10 -61.20
C GLU A 296 19.16 21.34 -62.38
N LYS A 297 18.84 21.79 -63.59
CA LYS A 297 19.35 21.22 -64.83
C LYS A 297 20.88 21.22 -64.78
N GLU A 298 21.48 20.08 -64.46
CA GLU A 298 22.89 19.83 -64.73
C GLU A 298 23.06 19.95 -66.23
N ASN A 299 23.46 21.14 -66.69
CA ASN A 299 23.96 21.32 -68.04
C ASN A 299 25.26 20.53 -68.11
N TYR A 300 25.17 19.28 -68.56
CA TYR A 300 26.31 18.44 -68.91
C TYR A 300 27.03 19.07 -70.12
N SER A 301 27.75 20.15 -69.85
CA SER A 301 28.67 20.74 -70.82
C SER A 301 29.82 19.76 -71.06
N ILE A 302 30.40 19.82 -72.25
CA ILE A 302 31.55 18.98 -72.65
C ILE A 302 32.71 19.10 -71.66
N GLU A 303 32.81 20.22 -70.97
CA GLU A 303 33.81 20.48 -69.92
C GLU A 303 33.61 19.60 -68.69
N TYR A 304 32.36 19.33 -68.30
CA TYR A 304 32.03 18.45 -67.16
C TYR A 304 32.42 16.99 -67.44
N LEU A 305 32.12 16.51 -68.66
CA LEU A 305 32.48 15.14 -69.08
C LEU A 305 34.00 14.94 -69.26
N ASN A 306 34.74 15.98 -69.66
CA ASN A 306 36.20 15.91 -69.80
C ASN A 306 36.96 16.06 -68.46
N ARG A 307 36.32 16.62 -67.42
CA ARG A 307 36.90 16.79 -66.08
C ARG A 307 36.69 15.60 -65.13
N ASN A 308 35.72 14.73 -65.42
CA ASN A 308 35.51 13.52 -64.63
C ASN A 308 36.63 12.49 -64.86
N SER A 309 36.86 11.62 -63.87
CA SER A 309 37.98 10.65 -63.79
C SER A 309 38.05 9.63 -64.93
N HIS A 310 37.02 9.54 -65.76
CA HIS A 310 36.92 8.61 -66.88
C HIS A 310 36.94 9.38 -68.21
N LYS A 311 38.15 9.52 -68.79
CA LYS A 311 38.32 10.13 -70.11
C LYS A 311 37.56 9.33 -71.17
N LEU A 312 36.63 9.98 -71.87
CA LEU A 312 35.89 9.35 -72.96
C LEU A 312 36.86 8.93 -74.08
N HIS A 313 36.72 7.70 -74.59
CA HIS A 313 37.56 7.24 -75.70
C HIS A 313 37.36 8.12 -76.95
N ASN A 314 38.45 8.44 -77.67
CA ASN A 314 38.44 9.39 -78.79
C ASN A 314 37.37 9.08 -79.84
N PHE A 315 37.09 7.79 -80.07
CA PHE A 315 36.04 7.33 -80.96
C PHE A 315 34.65 7.90 -80.59
N TYR A 316 34.25 7.82 -79.32
CA TYR A 316 32.95 8.30 -78.85
C TYR A 316 32.88 9.82 -78.80
N ASN A 317 34.00 10.49 -78.49
CA ASN A 317 34.08 11.95 -78.50
C ASN A 317 33.84 12.52 -79.91
N ASN A 318 34.36 11.87 -80.95
CA ASN A 318 34.13 12.28 -82.33
C ASN A 318 32.68 12.03 -82.78
N LYS A 319 32.08 10.90 -82.40
CA LYS A 319 30.66 10.61 -82.68
C LYS A 319 29.73 11.63 -82.03
N TYR A 320 29.99 12.01 -80.78
CA TYR A 320 29.18 13.01 -80.08
C TYR A 320 29.29 14.40 -80.71
N LYS A 321 30.51 14.83 -81.10
CA LYS A 321 30.71 16.09 -81.82
C LYS A 321 29.99 16.11 -83.18
N GLN A 322 29.97 15.00 -83.90
CA GLN A 322 29.19 14.88 -85.15
C GLN A 322 27.69 14.96 -84.88
N TYR A 323 27.19 14.29 -83.83
CA TYR A 323 25.78 14.35 -83.45
C TYR A 323 25.34 15.79 -83.12
N LEU A 324 26.12 16.53 -82.34
CA LEU A 324 25.83 17.93 -82.03
C LEU A 324 25.86 18.83 -83.28
N LYS A 325 26.86 18.68 -84.16
CA LYS A 325 26.90 19.43 -85.42
C LYS A 325 25.67 19.18 -86.30
N ASN A 326 25.14 17.96 -86.30
CA ASN A 326 23.94 17.60 -87.04
C ASN A 326 22.65 18.14 -86.41
N ILE A 327 22.67 18.44 -85.11
CA ILE A 327 21.56 19.13 -84.42
C ILE A 327 21.59 20.63 -84.71
N GLU A 328 22.77 21.25 -84.77
CA GLU A 328 22.92 22.69 -85.04
C GLU A 328 22.70 23.07 -86.52
N THR A 329 22.68 22.09 -87.44
CA THR A 329 22.44 22.32 -88.88
C THR A 329 21.01 22.07 -89.33
N LYS A 330 20.05 21.99 -88.40
CA LYS A 330 18.60 22.01 -88.68
C LYS A 330 17.97 23.26 -88.10
#